data_AF-A0A6A3H0R8-F1
#
_entry.id   AF-A0A6A3H0R8-F1
#
_cell.length_a   1.000
_cell.length_b   1.000
_cell.length_c   1.000
_cell.angle_alpha   90.00
_cell.angle_beta   90.00
_cell.angle_gamma   90.00
#
_symmetry.space_group_name_H-M   'P 1'
#
loop_
_entity.id
_entity.type
_entity.pdbx_description
1 polymer ?
#
loop_
_entity_poly.entity_id
_entity_poly.type
_entity_poly.pdbx_seq_one_letter_code
_entity_poly.pdbx_strand_id
1 'polypeptide(L)'
;MADYQKRVWAEKYTAARNSGSDLDYEALSKLTQFKAFKNNPEELQRHEPALLKEFYEVYLADQALKADAHAPTAGSGSSKLSQRGGAEHLAIEQCDIHAAQQLTATRNQASLASDQAPGPPISQTPVAVQEEGAPARSLQTHPLRGGYAHLENTISQALQQFREKLDEEKQKGSRQLEEEQARSRKLEEQLAAAAKELAELRNDGSGDGSGDDRCTVIAHEWKKTAAKLADEKAISSGLRNKLAQVETELNLSKQSVTTQADNLLKAQASHAKKLQDVHEDMNNLTREVDERKKKLEDRENDVASREKNMENKEEELQVKAEELQSHEAKLKEEGRRLQNVTHRLQR
;
A
#
# COMPACT_ATOMS: atom_id res chain seq x y z
N MET A 1 14.52 9.78 -18.71
CA MET A 1 15.81 10.16 -18.09
C MET A 1 16.78 8.99 -18.20
N ALA A 2 18.07 9.28 -18.39
CA ALA A 2 19.14 8.28 -18.37
C ALA A 2 19.49 7.86 -16.93
N ASP A 3 20.02 6.65 -16.75
CA ASP A 3 20.24 6.05 -15.42
C ASP A 3 21.14 6.88 -14.51
N TYR A 4 22.20 7.49 -15.05
CA TYR A 4 23.06 8.39 -14.27
C TYR A 4 22.32 9.64 -13.77
N GLN A 5 21.34 10.15 -14.53
CA GLN A 5 20.50 11.28 -14.10
C GLN A 5 19.51 10.85 -13.02
N LYS A 6 18.95 9.63 -13.14
CA LYS A 6 18.06 9.05 -12.12
C LYS A 6 18.80 8.87 -10.79
N ARG A 7 20.06 8.45 -10.83
CA ARG A 7 20.92 8.32 -9.63
C ARG A 7 21.15 9.65 -8.92
N VAL A 8 21.57 10.68 -9.67
CA VAL A 8 21.79 12.03 -9.12
C VAL A 8 20.49 12.65 -8.61
N TRP A 9 19.36 12.37 -9.28
CA TRP A 9 18.03 12.77 -8.81
C TRP A 9 17.71 12.13 -7.46
N ALA A 10 17.89 10.81 -7.32
CA ALA A 10 17.58 10.08 -6.10
C ALA A 10 18.48 10.50 -4.92
N GLU A 11 19.78 10.73 -5.14
CA GLU A 11 20.68 11.25 -4.10
C GLU A 11 20.22 12.62 -3.57
N LYS A 12 19.80 13.53 -4.47
CA LYS A 12 19.31 14.86 -4.09
C LYS A 12 17.94 14.79 -3.43
N TYR A 13 17.08 13.90 -3.91
CA TYR A 13 15.76 13.64 -3.33
C TYR A 13 15.88 13.12 -1.89
N THR A 14 16.70 12.10 -1.64
CA THR A 14 16.94 11.56 -0.30
C THR A 14 17.55 12.61 0.62
N ALA A 15 18.53 13.40 0.14
CA ALA A 15 19.12 14.46 0.94
C ALA A 15 18.10 15.52 1.37
N ALA A 16 17.20 15.94 0.46
CA ALA A 16 16.14 16.89 0.76
C ALA A 16 15.14 16.33 1.79
N ARG A 17 14.75 15.06 1.64
CA ARG A 17 13.82 14.38 2.58
C ARG A 17 14.43 14.21 3.97
N ASN A 18 15.70 13.85 4.06
CA ASN A 18 16.41 13.72 5.33
C ASN A 18 16.57 15.07 6.06
N SER A 19 16.57 16.18 5.32
CA SER A 19 16.51 17.53 5.91
C SER A 19 15.10 18.06 6.13
N GLY A 20 14.05 17.26 5.90
CA GLY A 20 12.65 17.65 6.08
C GLY A 20 12.17 18.72 5.08
N SER A 21 12.84 18.81 3.93
CA SER A 21 12.59 19.83 2.89
C SER A 21 12.20 19.19 1.56
N ASP A 22 11.46 19.92 0.73
CA ASP A 22 11.13 19.49 -0.62
C ASP A 22 12.34 19.61 -1.56
N LEU A 23 12.35 18.77 -2.61
CA LEU A 23 13.39 18.79 -3.63
C LEU A 23 13.28 20.08 -4.47
N ASP A 24 14.32 20.90 -4.44
CA ASP A 24 14.40 22.11 -5.25
C ASP A 24 14.68 21.77 -6.73
N TYR A 25 13.61 21.64 -7.51
CA TYR A 25 13.67 21.35 -8.94
C TYR A 25 14.33 22.46 -9.77
N GLU A 26 14.30 23.70 -9.28
CA GLU A 26 14.91 24.85 -9.95
C GLU A 26 16.43 24.85 -9.76
N ALA A 27 16.93 24.41 -8.61
CA ALA A 27 18.35 24.15 -8.40
C ALA A 27 18.80 22.88 -9.14
N LEU A 28 17.96 21.84 -9.16
CA LEU A 28 18.27 20.56 -9.79
C LEU A 28 18.38 20.68 -11.31
N SER A 29 17.50 21.47 -11.95
CA SER A 29 17.51 21.70 -13.40
C SER A 29 18.77 22.44 -13.89
N LYS A 30 19.41 23.23 -13.01
CA LYS A 30 20.64 23.99 -13.29
C LYS A 30 21.91 23.13 -13.24
N LEU A 31 21.82 21.91 -12.70
CA LEU A 31 22.95 20.99 -12.66
C LEU A 31 23.33 20.52 -14.07
N THR A 32 24.63 20.29 -14.28
CA THR A 32 25.18 19.84 -15.57
C THR A 32 24.58 18.53 -16.09
N GLN A 33 24.07 17.70 -15.18
CA GLN A 33 23.43 16.41 -15.43
C GLN A 33 22.01 16.57 -15.98
N PHE A 34 21.36 17.71 -15.73
CA PHE A 34 19.98 18.00 -16.13
C PHE A 34 19.89 19.12 -17.17
N LYS A 35 20.95 19.33 -17.98
CA LYS A 35 20.98 20.39 -19.01
C LYS A 35 19.75 20.42 -19.94
N ALA A 36 19.13 19.27 -20.20
CA ALA A 36 17.90 19.16 -20.99
C ALA A 36 16.67 19.83 -20.33
N PHE A 37 16.71 20.02 -19.01
CA PHE A 37 15.64 20.59 -18.18
C PHE A 37 15.98 22.00 -17.67
N LYS A 38 17.13 22.57 -18.06
CA LYS A 38 17.66 23.84 -17.50
C LYS A 38 16.68 25.02 -17.53
N ASN A 39 15.77 25.04 -18.49
CA ASN A 39 14.75 26.09 -18.64
C ASN A 39 13.33 25.57 -18.39
N ASN A 40 13.19 24.34 -17.89
CA ASN A 40 11.91 23.68 -17.67
C ASN A 40 12.00 22.73 -16.44
N PRO A 41 12.09 23.30 -15.23
CA PRO A 41 12.12 22.53 -13.98
C PRO A 41 10.83 21.75 -13.74
N GLU A 42 9.70 22.24 -14.26
CA GLU A 42 8.37 21.62 -14.14
C GLU A 42 8.32 20.27 -14.86
N GLU A 43 8.95 20.17 -16.03
CA GLU A 43 9.06 18.89 -16.76
C GLU A 43 9.95 17.89 -16.01
N LEU A 44 10.97 18.37 -15.28
CA LEU A 44 11.77 17.51 -14.42
C LEU A 44 10.96 17.02 -13.21
N GLN A 45 10.13 17.90 -12.62
CA GLN A 45 9.22 17.55 -11.54
C GLN A 45 8.15 16.54 -12.01
N ARG A 46 7.65 16.62 -13.25
CA ARG A 46 6.70 15.64 -13.79
C ARG A 46 7.22 14.22 -13.83
N HIS A 47 8.55 14.02 -13.83
CA HIS A 47 9.14 12.70 -13.77
C HIS A 47 9.18 12.11 -12.35
N GLU A 48 8.99 12.91 -11.30
CA GLU A 48 9.06 12.48 -9.90
C GLU A 48 8.18 11.25 -9.59
N PRO A 49 6.89 11.19 -9.98
CA PRO A 49 6.05 10.04 -9.67
C PRO A 49 6.51 8.75 -10.36
N ALA A 50 7.03 8.86 -11.59
CA ALA A 50 7.53 7.71 -12.33
C ALA A 50 8.85 7.20 -11.74
N LEU A 51 9.75 8.11 -11.35
CA LEU A 51 11.02 7.79 -10.72
C LEU A 51 10.81 7.12 -9.35
N LEU A 52 9.93 7.67 -8.51
CA LEU A 52 9.61 7.07 -7.21
C LEU A 52 9.05 5.65 -7.34
N LYS A 53 8.20 5.42 -8.35
CA LYS A 53 7.67 4.09 -8.62
C LYS A 53 8.78 3.11 -9.03
N GLU A 54 9.63 3.49 -9.98
CA GLU A 54 10.75 2.64 -10.42
C GLU A 54 11.69 2.29 -9.26
N PHE A 55 12.06 3.27 -8.43
CA PHE A 55 12.94 3.01 -7.29
C PHE A 55 12.29 2.14 -6.22
N TYR A 56 10.99 2.29 -6.00
CA TYR A 56 10.25 1.44 -5.06
C TYR A 56 10.16 -0.02 -5.54
N GLU A 57 9.95 -0.25 -6.84
CA GLU A 57 9.96 -1.61 -7.42
C GLU A 57 11.34 -2.28 -7.29
N VAL A 58 12.42 -1.53 -7.49
CA VAL A 58 13.80 -2.01 -7.29
C VAL A 58 14.07 -2.34 -5.82
N TYR A 59 13.59 -1.50 -4.89
CA TYR A 59 13.71 -1.76 -3.46
C TYR A 59 12.98 -3.04 -3.02
N LEU A 60 11.76 -3.26 -3.53
CA LEU A 60 11.00 -4.48 -3.25
C LEU A 60 11.72 -5.73 -3.78
N ALA A 61 12.34 -5.64 -4.96
CA ALA A 61 13.14 -6.73 -5.52
C ALA A 61 14.39 -7.05 -4.67
N ASP A 62 15.09 -6.02 -4.17
CA ASP A 62 16.25 -6.21 -3.28
C ASP A 62 15.85 -6.80 -1.92
N GLN A 63 14.69 -6.42 -1.36
CA GLN A 63 14.16 -7.05 -0.15
C GLN A 63 13.82 -8.52 -0.36
N ALA A 64 13.24 -8.88 -1.51
CA ALA A 64 12.93 -10.26 -1.83
C ALA A 64 14.22 -11.10 -1.94
N LEU A 65 15.26 -10.58 -2.58
CA LEU A 65 16.57 -11.24 -2.68
C LEU A 65 17.27 -11.40 -1.32
N LYS A 66 17.16 -10.40 -0.43
CA LYS A 66 17.67 -10.49 0.95
C LYS A 66 16.90 -11.52 1.79
N ALA A 67 15.59 -11.62 1.60
CA ALA A 67 14.77 -12.64 2.25
C ALA A 67 15.15 -14.05 1.79
N ASP A 68 15.45 -14.24 0.50
CA ASP A 68 15.90 -15.53 -0.05
C ASP A 68 17.32 -15.91 0.40
N ALA A 69 18.22 -14.94 0.59
CA ALA A 69 19.57 -15.19 1.13
C ALA A 69 19.59 -15.62 2.61
N HIS A 70 18.50 -15.38 3.35
CA HIS A 70 18.34 -15.77 4.76
C HIS A 70 17.53 -17.07 4.96
N ALA A 71 17.14 -17.77 3.89
CA ALA A 71 16.62 -19.13 3.99
C ALA A 71 17.75 -20.10 4.36
N PRO A 72 17.61 -20.95 5.40
CA PRO A 72 18.69 -21.85 5.82
C PRO A 72 18.89 -22.94 4.76
N THR A 73 19.91 -22.77 3.91
CA THR A 73 20.35 -23.82 2.99
C THR A 73 21.30 -24.76 3.73
N ALA A 74 20.87 -26.00 3.91
CA ALA A 74 21.74 -27.08 4.33
C ALA A 74 22.72 -27.42 3.19
N GLY A 75 24.02 -27.27 3.47
CA GLY A 75 25.11 -28.01 2.81
C GLY A 75 25.49 -27.60 1.38
N SER A 76 26.60 -26.87 1.25
CA SER A 76 27.79 -27.25 0.46
C SER A 76 28.57 -26.00 0.07
N GLY A 77 29.85 -25.96 0.45
CA GLY A 77 30.72 -24.83 0.16
C GLY A 77 31.21 -24.79 -1.28
N SER A 78 31.37 -23.60 -1.83
CA SER A 78 32.63 -23.12 -2.44
C SER A 78 32.47 -21.66 -2.86
N SER A 79 33.62 -21.00 -2.95
CA SER A 79 33.82 -19.56 -2.90
C SER A 79 33.81 -18.88 -4.27
N LYS A 80 33.57 -17.56 -4.25
CA LYS A 80 33.90 -16.53 -5.26
C LYS A 80 33.06 -16.50 -6.55
N LEU A 81 32.06 -15.61 -6.53
CA LEU A 81 31.72 -14.79 -7.69
C LEU A 81 31.35 -13.38 -7.22
N SER A 82 32.34 -12.49 -7.32
CA SER A 82 32.21 -11.11 -7.79
C SER A 82 31.22 -10.23 -7.00
N GLN A 83 31.62 -9.54 -5.93
CA GLN A 83 32.31 -8.23 -6.04
C GLN A 83 32.09 -7.50 -7.38
N ARG A 84 30.84 -7.33 -7.81
CA ARG A 84 30.46 -6.35 -8.82
C ARG A 84 29.00 -5.93 -8.62
N GLY A 85 28.79 -4.92 -7.79
CA GLY A 85 27.46 -4.33 -7.58
C GLY A 85 27.31 -3.47 -6.32
N GLY A 86 28.28 -3.50 -5.40
CA GLY A 86 28.24 -2.78 -4.12
C GLY A 86 28.40 -1.25 -4.18
N ALA A 87 27.85 -0.57 -5.20
CA ALA A 87 27.97 0.89 -5.32
C ALA A 87 26.69 1.60 -5.81
N GLU A 88 25.53 0.95 -5.90
CA GLU A 88 24.30 1.59 -6.39
C GLU A 88 23.12 1.45 -5.43
N HIS A 89 23.40 1.43 -4.13
CA HIS A 89 22.37 1.43 -3.10
C HIS A 89 21.80 2.84 -2.91
N LEU A 90 20.73 3.13 -3.65
CA LEU A 90 19.91 4.32 -3.41
C LEU A 90 19.11 4.10 -2.13
N ALA A 91 19.49 4.87 -1.11
CA ALA A 91 18.81 4.97 0.16
C ALA A 91 17.47 5.68 -0.06
N ILE A 92 16.38 4.93 -0.05
CA ILE A 92 15.04 5.43 0.18
C ILE A 92 14.65 4.83 1.53
N GLU A 93 14.74 5.64 2.60
CA GLU A 93 14.43 5.22 3.97
C GLU A 93 12.91 5.03 4.16
N GLN A 94 12.50 4.35 5.25
CA GLN A 94 11.11 3.98 5.57
C GLN A 94 10.08 5.12 5.50
N CYS A 95 10.49 6.39 5.58
CA CYS A 95 9.63 7.56 5.42
C CYS A 95 9.01 7.70 4.01
N ASP A 96 9.64 7.16 2.97
CA ASP A 96 9.21 7.32 1.57
C ASP A 96 8.17 6.28 1.11
N ILE A 97 7.93 5.24 1.92
CA ILE A 97 6.85 4.27 1.69
C ILE A 97 5.49 4.98 1.71
N HIS A 98 5.33 5.98 2.59
CA HIS A 98 4.09 6.76 2.71
C HIS A 98 3.91 7.75 1.55
N ALA A 99 4.98 8.36 1.03
CA ALA A 99 4.90 9.29 -0.09
C ALA A 99 4.55 8.59 -1.42
N ALA A 100 5.14 7.42 -1.70
CA ALA A 100 4.82 6.61 -2.87
C ALA A 100 3.40 6.01 -2.81
N GLN A 101 2.95 5.62 -1.61
CA GLN A 101 1.56 5.21 -1.36
C GLN A 101 0.58 6.39 -1.53
N GLN A 102 0.95 7.59 -1.06
CA GLN A 102 0.14 8.79 -1.24
C GLN A 102 0.03 9.19 -2.71
N LEU A 103 1.09 9.20 -3.52
CA LEU A 103 0.99 9.52 -4.95
C LEU A 103 0.06 8.56 -5.72
N THR A 104 0.07 7.28 -5.33
CA THR A 104 -0.86 6.27 -5.86
C THR A 104 -2.30 6.54 -5.40
N ALA A 105 -2.50 7.07 -4.20
CA ALA A 105 -3.80 7.48 -3.66
C ALA A 105 -4.30 8.84 -4.21
N THR A 106 -3.42 9.84 -4.40
CA THR A 106 -3.75 11.18 -4.91
C THR A 106 -4.12 11.14 -6.39
N ARG A 107 -3.54 10.23 -7.19
CA ARG A 107 -3.99 9.95 -8.57
C ARG A 107 -5.45 9.48 -8.61
N ASN A 108 -5.90 8.76 -7.58
CA ASN A 108 -7.27 8.29 -7.45
C ASN A 108 -8.21 9.39 -6.89
N GLN A 109 -7.68 10.38 -6.16
CA GLN A 109 -8.43 11.52 -5.62
C GLN A 109 -8.50 12.74 -6.57
N ALA A 110 -7.53 12.96 -7.46
CA ALA A 110 -7.52 14.08 -8.41
C ALA A 110 -8.65 13.97 -9.46
N SER A 111 -9.16 12.75 -9.71
CA SER A 111 -10.38 12.54 -10.51
C SER A 111 -11.68 12.93 -9.78
N LEU A 112 -11.62 13.31 -8.49
CA LEU A 112 -12.77 13.64 -7.65
C LEU A 112 -12.85 15.13 -7.23
N ALA A 113 -11.84 15.95 -7.54
CA ALA A 113 -11.79 17.34 -7.10
C ALA A 113 -12.18 18.31 -8.22
N SER A 114 -13.46 18.29 -8.62
CA SER A 114 -14.12 19.47 -9.19
C SER A 114 -15.36 19.76 -8.35
N ASP A 115 -15.29 20.91 -7.69
CA ASP A 115 -16.30 21.63 -6.91
C ASP A 115 -16.66 21.16 -5.49
N GLN A 116 -16.50 22.12 -4.59
CA GLN A 116 -16.64 22.06 -3.15
C GLN A 116 -17.63 23.13 -2.70
N ALA A 117 -18.60 22.71 -1.85
CA ALA A 117 -19.35 23.45 -0.81
C ALA A 117 -20.89 23.17 -0.85
N PRO A 118 -21.65 23.36 0.25
CA PRO A 118 -21.49 22.70 1.55
C PRO A 118 -22.83 22.15 2.13
N GLY A 119 -22.74 21.06 2.89
CA GLY A 119 -23.58 20.80 4.08
C GLY A 119 -24.95 20.09 3.92
N PRO A 120 -25.41 19.34 4.96
CA PRO A 120 -26.35 18.21 4.86
C PRO A 120 -27.75 18.60 5.45
N PRO A 121 -28.83 17.75 5.58
CA PRO A 121 -28.76 16.48 6.32
C PRO A 121 -29.81 15.36 6.02
N ILE A 122 -29.63 14.25 6.78
CA ILE A 122 -30.62 13.30 7.32
C ILE A 122 -31.00 12.04 6.51
N SER A 123 -30.40 10.93 6.98
CA SER A 123 -30.95 9.61 7.32
C SER A 123 -31.90 8.88 6.36
N GLN A 124 -31.56 7.62 6.04
CA GLN A 124 -32.08 6.41 6.72
C GLN A 124 -31.64 5.14 5.98
N THR A 125 -30.93 4.24 6.66
CA THR A 125 -30.93 2.78 6.39
C THR A 125 -32.22 2.19 6.98
N PRO A 126 -32.76 1.06 6.47
CA PRO A 126 -32.16 -0.28 6.65
C PRO A 126 -32.35 -1.19 5.40
N VAL A 127 -31.77 -2.39 5.25
CA VAL A 127 -31.94 -3.62 6.03
C VAL A 127 -30.85 -4.63 5.63
N ALA A 128 -30.35 -5.35 6.62
CA ALA A 128 -29.30 -6.37 6.54
C ALA A 128 -29.77 -7.69 5.90
N VAL A 129 -28.86 -8.35 5.16
CA VAL A 129 -28.85 -9.80 4.99
C VAL A 129 -27.72 -10.36 5.85
N GLN A 130 -28.10 -11.17 6.83
CA GLN A 130 -27.20 -11.96 7.67
C GLN A 130 -26.67 -13.13 6.85
N GLU A 131 -25.34 -13.27 6.80
CA GLU A 131 -24.72 -14.57 6.55
C GLU A 131 -23.90 -14.95 7.79
N GLU A 132 -24.27 -16.08 8.38
CA GLU A 132 -23.76 -16.60 9.64
C GLU A 132 -22.54 -17.48 9.36
N GLY A 133 -21.37 -17.05 9.84
CA GLY A 133 -20.14 -17.83 9.81
C GLY A 133 -19.18 -17.39 10.91
N ALA A 134 -19.24 -18.08 12.05
CA ALA A 134 -18.31 -18.11 13.19
C ALA A 134 -17.69 -16.78 13.71
N PRO A 135 -17.81 -16.46 15.02
CA PRO A 135 -17.33 -15.18 15.53
C PRO A 135 -15.80 -15.17 15.56
N ALA A 136 -15.18 -14.42 14.65
CA ALA A 136 -13.79 -13.96 14.73
C ALA A 136 -13.60 -12.96 15.89
N ARG A 137 -14.01 -13.33 17.11
CA ARG A 137 -13.92 -12.52 18.34
C ARG A 137 -12.48 -12.19 18.72
N SER A 138 -11.48 -12.85 18.12
CA SER A 138 -10.06 -12.62 18.38
C SER A 138 -9.51 -11.32 17.75
N LEU A 139 -10.19 -10.70 16.79
CA LEU A 139 -9.74 -9.43 16.17
C LEU A 139 -10.46 -8.20 16.72
N GLN A 140 -11.41 -8.38 17.63
CA GLN A 140 -12.31 -7.32 18.09
C GLN A 140 -11.68 -6.34 19.10
N THR A 141 -10.48 -6.65 19.62
CA THR A 141 -9.84 -5.89 20.72
C THR A 141 -8.53 -5.19 20.32
N HIS A 142 -8.17 -5.13 19.03
CA HIS A 142 -6.94 -4.44 18.61
C HIS A 142 -7.07 -2.91 18.71
N PRO A 143 -6.07 -2.19 19.27
CA PRO A 143 -6.07 -0.72 19.41
C PRO A 143 -6.25 0.04 18.09
N LEU A 144 -5.92 -0.58 16.96
CA LEU A 144 -5.99 0.01 15.61
C LEU A 144 -7.34 -0.26 14.90
N ARG A 145 -8.28 -0.98 15.53
CA ARG A 145 -9.55 -1.36 14.90
C ARG A 145 -10.45 -0.18 14.56
N GLY A 146 -10.41 0.89 15.36
CA GLY A 146 -11.14 2.13 15.07
C GLY A 146 -10.66 2.79 13.77
N GLY A 147 -9.35 2.80 13.52
CA GLY A 147 -8.76 3.35 12.30
C GLY A 147 -9.06 2.50 11.06
N TYR A 148 -8.95 1.17 11.19
CA TYR A 148 -9.30 0.24 10.10
C TYR A 148 -10.78 0.27 9.73
N ALA A 149 -11.68 0.31 10.73
CA ALA A 149 -13.12 0.39 10.49
C ALA A 149 -13.54 1.73 9.84
N HIS A 150 -12.87 2.84 10.20
CA HIS A 150 -13.10 4.12 9.54
C HIS A 150 -12.65 4.07 8.07
N LEU A 151 -11.46 3.52 7.81
CA LEU A 151 -10.94 3.39 6.45
C LEU A 151 -11.84 2.51 5.58
N GLU A 152 -12.28 1.36 6.08
CA GLU A 152 -13.21 0.45 5.38
C GLU A 152 -14.53 1.14 5.03
N ASN A 153 -15.07 1.94 5.96
CA ASN A 153 -16.32 2.67 5.74
C ASN A 153 -16.13 3.78 4.69
N THR A 154 -15.04 4.55 4.77
CA THR A 154 -14.71 5.60 3.79
C THR A 154 -14.49 5.02 2.39
N ILE A 155 -13.79 3.89 2.28
CA ILE A 155 -13.60 3.21 0.99
C ILE A 155 -14.94 2.69 0.45
N SER A 156 -15.77 2.09 1.31
CA SER A 156 -17.09 1.58 0.92
C SER A 156 -18.00 2.70 0.41
N GLN A 157 -17.97 3.85 1.08
CA GLN A 157 -18.74 5.04 0.68
C GLN A 157 -18.25 5.63 -0.64
N ALA A 158 -16.92 5.73 -0.83
CA ALA A 158 -16.35 6.22 -2.09
C ALA A 158 -16.70 5.30 -3.27
N LEU A 159 -16.60 3.98 -3.09
CA LEU A 159 -16.97 3.01 -4.12
C LEU A 159 -18.47 3.07 -4.45
N GLN A 160 -19.32 3.31 -3.46
CA GLN A 160 -20.75 3.46 -3.67
C GLN A 160 -21.08 4.71 -4.49
N GLN A 161 -20.47 5.85 -4.14
CA GLN A 161 -20.61 7.10 -4.91
C GLN A 161 -20.13 6.95 -6.35
N PHE A 162 -19.04 6.23 -6.58
CA PHE A 162 -18.57 5.94 -7.93
C PHE A 162 -19.57 5.12 -8.72
N ARG A 163 -20.18 4.08 -8.13
CA ARG A 163 -21.21 3.26 -8.79
C ARG A 163 -22.42 4.10 -9.19
N GLU A 164 -22.92 4.92 -8.28
CA GLU A 164 -24.07 5.80 -8.53
C GLU A 164 -23.80 6.79 -9.67
N LYS A 165 -22.65 7.47 -9.67
CA LYS A 165 -22.26 8.37 -10.77
C LYS A 165 -22.15 7.64 -12.12
N LEU A 166 -21.67 6.40 -12.11
CA LEU A 166 -21.53 5.59 -13.32
C LEU A 166 -22.91 5.22 -13.90
N ASP A 167 -23.85 4.86 -13.02
CA ASP A 167 -25.22 4.53 -13.41
C ASP A 167 -25.98 5.78 -13.90
N GLU A 168 -25.76 6.94 -13.28
CA GLU A 168 -26.30 8.23 -13.72
C GLU A 168 -25.83 8.60 -15.14
N GLU A 169 -24.52 8.52 -15.38
CA GLU A 169 -23.95 8.90 -16.68
C GLU A 169 -24.36 7.91 -17.79
N LYS A 170 -24.51 6.62 -17.45
CA LYS A 170 -25.09 5.61 -18.34
C LYS A 170 -26.56 5.91 -18.68
N GLN A 171 -27.38 6.26 -17.69
CA GLN A 171 -28.77 6.65 -17.93
C GLN A 171 -28.87 7.91 -18.80
N LYS A 172 -28.02 8.91 -18.55
CA LYS A 172 -27.98 10.16 -19.31
C LYS A 172 -27.65 9.92 -20.79
N GLY A 173 -26.65 9.10 -21.08
CA GLY A 173 -26.32 8.70 -22.46
C GLY A 173 -27.46 7.94 -23.15
N SER A 174 -28.15 7.05 -22.42
CA SER A 174 -29.31 6.33 -22.95
C SER A 174 -30.48 7.25 -23.29
N ARG A 175 -30.80 8.21 -22.42
CA ARG A 175 -31.87 9.20 -22.66
C ARG A 175 -31.56 10.08 -23.88
N GLN A 176 -30.32 10.56 -24.00
CA GLN A 176 -29.89 11.34 -25.16
C GLN A 176 -30.03 10.56 -26.48
N LEU A 177 -29.67 9.27 -26.47
CA LEU A 177 -29.84 8.43 -27.66
C LEU A 177 -31.31 8.25 -28.03
N GLU A 178 -32.19 8.08 -27.04
CA GLU A 178 -33.62 7.92 -27.25
C GLU A 178 -34.29 9.20 -27.77
N GLU A 179 -33.90 10.36 -27.24
CA GLU A 179 -34.36 11.67 -27.72
C GLU A 179 -33.97 11.93 -29.18
N GLU A 180 -32.71 11.64 -29.55
CA GLU A 180 -32.26 11.77 -30.95
C GLU A 180 -32.96 10.78 -31.88
N GLN A 181 -33.20 9.54 -31.44
CA GLN A 181 -34.00 8.59 -32.21
C GLN A 181 -35.45 9.06 -32.41
N ALA A 182 -36.05 9.68 -31.40
CA ALA A 182 -37.41 10.22 -31.50
C ALA A 182 -37.48 11.41 -32.48
N ARG A 183 -36.47 12.28 -32.50
CA ARG A 183 -36.36 13.38 -33.48
C ARG A 183 -36.25 12.84 -34.91
N SER A 184 -35.43 11.81 -35.11
CA SER A 184 -35.28 11.18 -36.43
C SER A 184 -36.57 10.56 -36.92
N ARG A 185 -37.33 9.87 -36.05
CA ARG A 185 -38.67 9.33 -36.40
C ARG A 185 -39.63 10.44 -36.81
N LYS A 186 -39.62 11.58 -36.10
CA LYS A 186 -40.48 12.73 -36.42
C LYS A 186 -40.12 13.36 -37.78
N LEU A 187 -38.84 13.45 -38.11
CA LEU A 187 -38.40 13.91 -39.44
C LEU A 187 -38.77 12.90 -40.54
N GLU A 188 -38.68 11.59 -40.27
CA GLU A 188 -39.13 10.55 -41.20
C GLU A 188 -40.64 10.63 -41.48
N GLU A 189 -41.46 10.88 -40.45
CA GLU A 189 -42.90 11.13 -40.60
C GLU A 189 -43.19 12.37 -41.43
N GLN A 190 -42.47 13.47 -41.21
CA GLN A 190 -42.60 14.70 -42.01
C GLN A 190 -42.24 14.48 -43.48
N LEU A 191 -41.19 13.70 -43.76
CA LEU A 191 -40.82 13.31 -45.13
C LEU A 191 -41.87 12.45 -45.79
N ALA A 192 -42.48 11.51 -45.05
CA ALA A 192 -43.55 10.65 -45.56
C ALA A 192 -44.82 11.46 -45.87
N ALA A 193 -45.18 12.42 -45.01
CA ALA A 193 -46.32 13.32 -45.23
C ALA A 193 -46.10 14.22 -46.46
N ALA A 194 -44.92 14.85 -46.59
CA ALA A 194 -44.58 15.66 -47.76
C ALA A 194 -44.54 14.85 -49.07
N ALA A 195 -44.07 13.59 -49.01
CA ALA A 195 -44.09 12.69 -50.16
C ALA A 195 -45.52 12.34 -50.60
N LYS A 196 -46.44 12.19 -49.65
CA LYS A 196 -47.87 11.95 -49.91
C LYS A 196 -48.54 13.18 -50.54
N GLU A 197 -48.28 14.37 -50.01
CA GLU A 197 -48.82 15.63 -50.54
C GLU A 197 -48.32 15.90 -51.97
N LEU A 198 -47.04 15.64 -52.27
CA LEU A 198 -46.51 15.70 -53.64
C LEU A 198 -47.18 14.68 -54.58
N ALA A 199 -47.52 13.49 -54.08
CA ALA A 199 -48.22 12.50 -54.88
C ALA A 199 -49.68 12.92 -55.16
N GLU A 200 -50.38 13.50 -54.19
CA GLU A 200 -51.74 14.04 -54.32
C GLU A 200 -51.77 15.22 -55.31
N LEU A 201 -50.89 16.21 -55.16
CA LEU A 201 -50.78 17.36 -56.08
C LEU A 201 -50.45 16.96 -57.52
N ARG A 202 -49.72 15.86 -57.73
CA ARG A 202 -49.41 15.32 -59.06
C ARG A 202 -50.64 14.64 -59.71
N ASN A 203 -51.57 14.13 -58.92
CA ASN A 203 -52.79 13.47 -59.40
C ASN A 203 -53.93 14.46 -59.66
N ASP A 204 -53.93 15.64 -59.03
CA ASP A 204 -55.02 16.63 -59.10
C ASP A 204 -55.07 17.49 -60.38
N GLY A 205 -54.06 17.41 -61.25
CA GLY A 205 -54.16 17.77 -62.67
C GLY A 205 -54.83 19.11 -63.07
N SER A 206 -54.86 20.12 -62.20
CA SER A 206 -55.40 21.45 -62.53
C SER A 206 -54.33 22.27 -63.24
N GLY A 207 -54.50 22.44 -64.56
CA GLY A 207 -53.59 23.18 -65.44
C GLY A 207 -53.64 24.71 -65.30
N ASP A 208 -53.71 25.23 -64.07
CA ASP A 208 -53.75 26.68 -63.78
C ASP A 208 -52.38 27.29 -63.45
N GLY A 209 -51.30 26.50 -63.50
CA GLY A 209 -49.92 26.95 -63.20
C GLY A 209 -49.63 27.19 -61.72
N SER A 210 -50.63 27.14 -60.84
CA SER A 210 -50.51 27.34 -59.38
C SER A 210 -49.89 26.12 -58.67
N GLY A 211 -50.08 24.92 -59.24
CA GLY A 211 -49.53 23.68 -58.71
C GLY A 211 -48.01 23.56 -58.81
N ASP A 212 -47.37 24.21 -59.79
CA ASP A 212 -45.92 24.16 -60.01
C ASP A 212 -45.14 24.91 -58.91
N ASP A 213 -45.63 26.10 -58.52
CA ASP A 213 -45.05 26.88 -57.42
C ASP A 213 -45.21 26.16 -56.07
N ARG A 214 -46.33 25.46 -55.84
CA ARG A 214 -46.52 24.69 -54.61
C ARG A 214 -45.64 23.42 -54.58
N CYS A 215 -45.49 22.73 -55.71
CA CYS A 215 -44.60 21.57 -55.83
C CYS A 215 -43.13 21.93 -55.59
N THR A 216 -42.67 23.09 -56.08
CA THR A 216 -41.28 23.55 -55.86
C THR A 216 -40.99 23.90 -54.39
N VAL A 217 -41.95 24.53 -53.70
CA VAL A 217 -41.84 24.81 -52.26
C VAL A 217 -41.77 23.50 -51.45
N ILE A 218 -42.64 22.52 -51.75
CA ILE A 218 -42.63 21.22 -51.05
C ILE A 218 -41.34 20.44 -51.36
N ALA A 219 -40.83 20.49 -52.59
CA ALA A 219 -39.56 19.84 -52.94
C ALA A 219 -38.36 20.46 -52.19
N HIS A 220 -38.36 21.79 -52.00
CA HIS A 220 -37.33 22.49 -51.23
C HIS A 220 -37.41 22.14 -49.73
N GLU A 221 -38.60 22.14 -49.14
CA GLU A 221 -38.82 21.71 -47.74
C GLU A 221 -38.48 20.23 -47.51
N TRP A 222 -38.78 19.36 -48.50
CA TRP A 222 -38.40 17.95 -48.49
C TRP A 222 -36.88 17.78 -48.48
N LYS A 223 -36.17 18.51 -49.35
CA LYS A 223 -34.69 18.49 -49.41
C LYS A 223 -34.07 18.97 -48.09
N LYS A 224 -34.64 20.01 -47.48
CA LYS A 224 -34.19 20.56 -46.18
C LYS A 224 -34.40 19.57 -45.04
N THR A 225 -35.55 18.91 -45.00
CA THR A 225 -35.88 17.88 -43.99
C THR A 225 -35.04 16.63 -44.17
N ALA A 226 -34.76 16.22 -45.42
CA ALA A 226 -33.90 15.08 -45.72
C ALA A 226 -32.44 15.32 -45.30
N ALA A 227 -31.91 16.53 -45.49
CA ALA A 227 -30.59 16.90 -45.00
C ALA A 227 -30.51 16.82 -43.46
N LYS A 228 -31.50 17.37 -42.75
CA LYS A 228 -31.57 17.28 -41.27
C LYS A 228 -31.61 15.84 -40.77
N LEU A 229 -32.38 14.97 -41.43
CA LEU A 229 -32.46 13.56 -41.06
C LEU A 229 -31.12 12.84 -41.25
N ALA A 230 -30.36 13.19 -42.30
CA ALA A 230 -29.03 12.63 -42.52
C ALA A 230 -28.06 13.05 -41.40
N ASP A 231 -28.11 14.32 -40.98
CA ASP A 231 -27.31 14.83 -39.87
C ASP A 231 -27.66 14.15 -38.54
N GLU A 232 -28.95 14.01 -38.21
CA GLU A 232 -29.38 13.30 -36.99
C GLU A 232 -28.99 11.81 -37.00
N LYS A 233 -29.07 11.14 -38.16
CA LYS A 233 -28.61 9.74 -38.30
C LYS A 233 -27.10 9.60 -38.07
N ALA A 234 -26.31 10.59 -38.51
CA ALA A 234 -24.88 10.63 -38.25
C ALA A 234 -24.57 10.90 -36.77
N ILE A 235 -25.33 11.78 -36.10
CA ILE A 235 -25.22 12.01 -34.65
C ILE A 235 -25.57 10.74 -33.87
N SER A 236 -26.68 10.08 -34.21
CA SER A 236 -27.14 8.85 -33.56
C SER A 236 -26.17 7.68 -33.74
N SER A 237 -25.53 7.54 -34.92
CA SER A 237 -24.49 6.52 -35.12
C SER A 237 -23.22 6.84 -34.30
N GLY A 238 -22.81 8.11 -34.23
CA GLY A 238 -21.71 8.56 -33.39
C GLY A 238 -21.94 8.29 -31.90
N LEU A 239 -23.15 8.53 -31.39
CA LEU A 239 -23.53 8.23 -30.01
C LEU A 239 -23.50 6.73 -29.72
N ARG A 240 -24.00 5.89 -30.64
CA ARG A 240 -23.94 4.43 -30.50
C ARG A 240 -22.51 3.92 -30.43
N ASN A 241 -21.62 4.45 -31.26
CA ASN A 241 -20.20 4.07 -31.24
C ASN A 241 -19.53 4.46 -29.91
N LYS A 242 -19.80 5.68 -29.41
CA LYS A 242 -19.30 6.11 -28.09
C LYS A 242 -19.83 5.25 -26.95
N LEU A 243 -21.12 4.88 -26.98
CA LEU A 243 -21.72 4.00 -25.98
C LEU A 243 -21.06 2.62 -25.96
N ALA A 244 -20.80 2.04 -27.15
CA ALA A 244 -20.08 0.78 -27.27
C ALA A 244 -18.65 0.88 -26.73
N GLN A 245 -17.94 1.98 -26.98
CA GLN A 245 -16.61 2.22 -26.43
C GLN A 245 -16.62 2.32 -24.89
N VAL A 246 -17.56 3.08 -24.32
CA VAL A 246 -17.70 3.20 -22.86
C VAL A 246 -17.99 1.83 -22.23
N GLU A 247 -18.82 1.01 -22.87
CA GLU A 247 -19.15 -0.33 -22.38
C GLU A 247 -17.92 -1.27 -22.39
N THR A 248 -17.08 -1.21 -23.42
CA THR A 248 -15.85 -2.02 -23.46
C THR A 248 -14.82 -1.55 -22.43
N GLU A 249 -14.61 -0.25 -22.29
CA GLU A 249 -13.71 0.33 -21.27
C GLU A 249 -14.19 0.01 -19.85
N LEU A 250 -15.50 0.06 -19.61
CA LEU A 250 -16.09 -0.33 -18.32
C LEU A 250 -15.85 -1.81 -18.01
N ASN A 251 -15.99 -2.70 -18.99
CA ASN A 251 -15.75 -4.12 -18.80
C ASN A 251 -14.27 -4.43 -18.52
N LEU A 252 -13.34 -3.75 -19.21
CA LEU A 252 -11.90 -3.84 -18.94
C LEU A 252 -11.57 -3.32 -17.54
N SER A 253 -12.15 -2.19 -17.14
CA SER A 253 -12.00 -1.62 -15.80
C SER A 253 -12.50 -2.56 -14.70
N LYS A 254 -13.69 -3.16 -14.87
CA LYS A 254 -14.23 -4.18 -13.96
C LYS A 254 -13.28 -5.37 -13.80
N GLN A 255 -12.76 -5.91 -14.90
CA GLN A 255 -11.80 -7.01 -14.86
C GLN A 255 -10.53 -6.61 -14.11
N SER A 256 -9.97 -5.44 -14.42
CA SER A 256 -8.78 -4.92 -13.73
C SER A 256 -8.99 -4.79 -12.22
N VAL A 257 -10.14 -4.23 -11.80
CA VAL A 257 -10.48 -4.09 -10.37
C VAL A 257 -10.62 -5.45 -9.70
N THR A 258 -11.28 -6.42 -10.35
CA THR A 258 -11.41 -7.78 -9.79
C THR A 258 -10.04 -8.46 -9.62
N THR A 259 -9.16 -8.36 -10.61
CA THR A 259 -7.79 -8.91 -10.50
C THR A 259 -6.98 -8.23 -9.40
N GLN A 260 -7.10 -6.92 -9.27
CA GLN A 260 -6.41 -6.18 -8.20
C GLN A 260 -6.93 -6.58 -6.82
N ALA A 261 -8.25 -6.74 -6.66
CA ALA A 261 -8.85 -7.20 -5.41
C ALA A 261 -8.38 -8.60 -5.02
N ASP A 262 -8.32 -9.54 -5.97
CA ASP A 262 -7.82 -10.90 -5.72
C ASP A 262 -6.35 -10.91 -5.28
N ASN A 263 -5.52 -10.07 -5.90
CA ASN A 263 -4.11 -9.95 -5.53
C ASN A 263 -3.93 -9.38 -4.12
N LEU A 264 -4.72 -8.37 -3.76
CA LEU A 264 -4.73 -7.81 -2.41
C LEU A 264 -5.17 -8.85 -1.37
N LEU A 265 -6.20 -9.64 -1.69
CA LEU A 265 -6.70 -10.69 -0.79
C LEU A 265 -5.65 -11.79 -0.56
N LYS A 266 -4.93 -12.21 -1.61
CA LYS A 266 -3.80 -13.14 -1.50
C LYS A 266 -2.65 -12.57 -0.66
N ALA A 267 -2.31 -11.29 -0.86
CA ALA A 267 -1.28 -10.63 -0.07
C ALA A 267 -1.67 -10.54 1.42
N GLN A 268 -2.93 -10.20 1.71
CA GLN A 268 -3.46 -10.15 3.07
C GLN A 268 -3.42 -11.53 3.74
N ALA A 269 -3.81 -12.59 3.03
CA ALA A 269 -3.72 -13.96 3.54
C ALA A 269 -2.27 -14.37 3.84
N SER A 270 -1.32 -14.03 2.96
CA SER A 270 0.10 -14.27 3.19
C SER A 270 0.62 -13.53 4.44
N HIS A 271 0.26 -12.26 4.60
CA HIS A 271 0.65 -11.48 5.77
C HIS A 271 0.05 -12.03 7.08
N ALA A 272 -1.22 -12.43 7.05
CA ALA A 272 -1.88 -13.07 8.19
C ALA A 272 -1.14 -14.36 8.61
N LYS A 273 -0.71 -15.17 7.63
CA LYS A 273 0.06 -16.39 7.91
C LYS A 273 1.41 -16.08 8.56
N LYS A 274 2.17 -15.11 8.03
CA LYS A 274 3.43 -14.68 8.63
C LYS A 274 3.27 -14.17 10.07
N LEU A 275 2.20 -13.41 10.34
CA LEU A 275 1.90 -12.94 11.70
C LEU A 275 1.57 -14.08 12.65
N GLN A 276 0.85 -15.09 12.18
CA GLN A 276 0.58 -16.30 12.96
C GLN A 276 1.89 -17.04 13.31
N ASP A 277 2.78 -17.22 12.34
CA ASP A 277 4.05 -17.92 12.54
C ASP A 277 4.94 -17.15 13.53
N VAL A 278 5.02 -15.82 13.43
CA VAL A 278 5.72 -14.97 14.41
C VAL A 278 5.11 -15.09 15.82
N HIS A 279 3.78 -15.19 15.92
CA HIS A 279 3.12 -15.37 17.21
C HIS A 279 3.44 -16.73 17.85
N GLU A 280 3.48 -17.79 17.05
CA GLU A 280 3.91 -19.13 17.47
C GLU A 280 5.36 -19.11 17.98
N ASP A 281 6.27 -18.47 17.24
CA ASP A 281 7.67 -18.32 17.62
C ASP A 281 7.84 -17.53 18.92
N MET A 282 7.07 -16.46 19.09
CA MET A 282 7.07 -15.66 20.32
C MET A 282 6.62 -16.48 21.53
N ASN A 283 5.59 -17.31 21.36
CA ASN A 283 5.10 -18.19 22.42
C ASN A 283 6.14 -19.26 22.78
N ASN A 284 6.81 -19.83 21.78
CA ASN A 284 7.90 -20.78 21.98
C ASN A 284 9.07 -20.15 22.75
N LEU A 285 9.48 -18.94 22.37
CA LEU A 285 10.54 -18.20 23.05
C LEU A 285 10.16 -17.87 24.50
N THR A 286 8.91 -17.49 24.75
CA THR A 286 8.40 -17.21 26.10
C THR A 286 8.54 -18.43 27.00
N ARG A 287 8.14 -19.62 26.51
CA ARG A 287 8.32 -20.88 27.24
C ARG A 287 9.79 -21.19 27.50
N GLU A 288 10.67 -20.99 26.52
CA GLU A 288 12.11 -21.21 26.69
C GLU A 288 12.71 -20.26 27.74
N VAL A 289 12.29 -19.00 27.76
CA VAL A 289 12.70 -18.02 28.78
C VAL A 289 12.26 -18.48 30.18
N ASP A 290 11.02 -18.95 30.34
CA ASP A 290 10.52 -19.46 31.62
C ASP A 290 11.29 -20.70 32.09
N GLU A 291 11.60 -21.63 31.19
CA GLU A 291 12.42 -22.81 31.50
C GLU A 291 13.84 -22.44 31.93
N ARG A 292 14.47 -21.47 31.24
CA ARG A 292 15.81 -20.98 31.58
C ARG A 292 15.80 -20.23 32.91
N LYS A 293 14.77 -19.44 33.19
CA LYS A 293 14.59 -18.75 34.47
C LYS A 293 14.54 -19.73 35.63
N LYS A 294 13.76 -20.81 35.50
CA LYS A 294 13.70 -21.87 36.51
C LYS A 294 15.07 -22.54 36.75
N LYS A 295 15.79 -22.87 35.67
CA LYS A 295 17.15 -23.43 35.77
C LYS A 295 18.15 -22.49 36.44
N LEU A 296 17.99 -21.17 36.24
CA LEU A 296 18.83 -20.17 36.90
C LEU A 296 18.53 -20.11 38.40
N GLU A 297 17.26 -20.11 38.79
CA GLU A 297 16.83 -20.15 40.18
C GLU A 297 17.35 -21.41 40.90
N ASP A 298 17.25 -22.59 40.28
CA ASP A 298 17.82 -23.83 40.81
C ASP A 298 19.34 -23.71 41.03
N ARG A 299 20.07 -23.12 40.07
CA ARG A 299 21.52 -22.91 40.18
C ARG A 299 21.89 -21.89 41.25
N GLU A 300 21.10 -20.85 41.43
CA GLU A 300 21.31 -19.84 42.46
C GLU A 300 21.18 -20.45 43.86
N ASN A 301 20.17 -21.31 44.07
CA ASN A 301 20.00 -22.07 45.31
C ASN A 301 21.17 -23.03 45.58
N ASP A 302 21.69 -23.70 44.55
CA ASP A 302 22.86 -24.57 44.66
C ASP A 302 24.12 -23.78 45.03
N VAL A 303 24.31 -22.60 44.45
CA VAL A 303 25.44 -21.71 44.77
C VAL A 303 25.35 -21.22 46.21
N ALA A 304 24.19 -20.72 46.65
CA ALA A 304 23.98 -20.29 48.03
C ALA A 304 24.28 -21.41 49.05
N SER A 305 23.88 -22.64 48.72
CA SER A 305 24.17 -23.82 49.55
C SER A 305 25.68 -24.13 49.62
N ARG A 306 26.41 -23.94 48.53
CA ARG A 306 27.86 -24.13 48.48
C ARG A 306 28.61 -23.04 49.23
N GLU A 307 28.20 -21.79 49.09
CA GLU A 307 28.77 -20.64 49.81
C GLU A 307 28.67 -20.87 51.32
N LYS A 308 27.49 -21.24 51.83
CA LYS A 308 27.30 -21.58 53.25
C LYS A 308 28.20 -22.73 53.72
N ASN A 309 28.40 -23.74 52.89
CA ASN A 309 29.30 -24.86 53.23
C ASN A 309 30.78 -24.41 53.26
N MET A 310 31.18 -23.48 52.39
CA MET A 310 32.52 -22.92 52.44
C MET A 310 32.73 -22.04 53.67
N GLU A 311 31.75 -21.20 54.02
CA GLU A 311 31.76 -20.38 55.23
C GLU A 311 31.95 -21.26 56.48
N ASN A 312 31.15 -22.33 56.63
CA ASN A 312 31.31 -23.28 57.73
C ASN A 312 32.72 -23.92 57.78
N LYS A 313 33.29 -24.28 56.62
CA LYS A 313 34.65 -24.84 56.55
C LYS A 313 35.72 -23.82 56.91
N GLU A 314 35.52 -22.56 56.55
CA GLU A 314 36.41 -21.46 56.91
C GLU A 314 36.40 -21.25 58.43
N GLU A 315 35.22 -21.27 59.06
CA GLU A 315 35.08 -21.26 60.52
C GLU A 315 35.80 -22.45 61.18
N GLU A 316 35.63 -23.68 60.67
CA GLU A 316 36.33 -24.87 61.19
C GLU A 316 37.86 -24.75 61.08
N LEU A 317 38.37 -24.20 59.96
CA LEU A 317 39.80 -23.98 59.75
C LEU A 317 40.33 -22.91 60.70
N GLN A 318 39.56 -21.85 60.96
CA GLN A 318 39.91 -20.80 61.92
C GLN A 318 40.05 -21.37 63.34
N VAL A 319 39.09 -22.20 63.78
CA VAL A 319 39.16 -22.87 65.10
C VAL A 319 40.39 -23.76 65.20
N LYS A 320 40.69 -24.58 64.18
CA LYS A 320 41.90 -25.41 64.17
C LYS A 320 43.19 -24.59 64.20
N ALA A 321 43.22 -23.44 63.52
CA ALA A 321 44.37 -22.54 63.55
C ALA A 321 44.61 -21.98 64.96
N GLU A 322 43.54 -21.59 65.67
CA GLU A 322 43.60 -21.12 67.06
C GLU A 322 44.07 -22.22 68.03
N GLU A 323 43.57 -23.46 67.87
CA GLU A 323 44.04 -24.62 68.63
C GLU A 323 45.53 -24.88 68.42
N LEU A 324 46.00 -24.85 67.16
CA LEU A 324 47.42 -25.02 66.82
C LEU A 324 48.30 -23.92 67.45
N GLN A 325 47.85 -22.66 67.41
CA GLN A 325 48.56 -21.56 68.08
C GLN A 325 48.64 -21.78 69.60
N SER A 326 47.57 -22.25 70.23
CA SER A 326 47.55 -22.59 71.65
C SER A 326 48.53 -23.74 71.99
N HIS A 327 48.56 -24.79 71.17
CA HIS A 327 49.52 -25.89 71.31
C HIS A 327 50.97 -25.43 71.15
N GLU A 328 51.25 -24.57 70.17
CA GLU A 328 52.58 -24.00 69.95
C GLU A 328 53.03 -23.18 71.17
N ALA A 329 52.15 -22.37 71.75
CA ALA A 329 52.43 -21.61 72.96
C ALA A 329 52.77 -22.51 74.16
N LYS A 330 52.02 -23.60 74.37
CA LYS A 330 52.30 -24.59 75.42
C LYS A 330 53.65 -25.29 75.21
N LEU A 331 53.97 -25.65 73.98
CA LEU A 331 55.25 -26.25 73.62
C LEU A 331 56.43 -25.30 73.89
N LYS A 332 56.30 -24.02 73.54
CA LYS A 332 57.32 -22.99 73.85
C LYS A 332 57.52 -22.86 75.36
N GLU A 333 56.44 -22.89 76.14
CA GLU A 333 56.51 -22.81 77.60
C GLU A 333 57.18 -24.04 78.22
N GLU A 334 56.82 -25.25 77.79
CA GLU A 334 57.51 -26.48 78.23
C GLU A 334 58.98 -26.48 77.81
N GLY A 335 59.31 -25.99 76.61
CA GLY A 335 60.69 -25.80 76.18
C GLY A 335 61.50 -24.92 77.13
N ARG A 336 60.92 -23.81 77.62
CA ARG A 336 61.55 -22.97 78.66
C ARG A 336 61.72 -23.70 79.98
N ARG A 337 60.70 -24.45 80.42
CA ARG A 337 60.76 -25.23 81.67
C ARG A 337 61.88 -26.25 81.62
N LEU A 338 61.99 -27.00 80.52
CA LEU A 338 63.06 -27.97 80.30
C LEU A 338 64.43 -27.28 80.31
N GLN A 339 64.59 -26.16 79.60
CA GLN A 339 65.83 -25.37 79.67
C GLN A 339 66.20 -24.99 81.11
N ASN A 340 65.25 -24.50 81.90
CA ASN A 340 65.48 -24.15 83.30
C ASN A 340 65.92 -25.37 84.15
N VAL A 341 65.31 -26.53 83.93
CA VAL A 341 65.69 -27.78 84.61
C VAL A 341 67.12 -28.19 84.22
N THR A 342 67.46 -28.15 82.92
CA THR A 342 68.82 -28.45 82.44
C THR A 342 69.86 -27.54 83.09
N HIS A 343 69.60 -26.23 83.18
CA HIS A 343 70.50 -25.29 83.85
C HIS A 343 70.69 -25.59 85.34
N ARG A 344 69.65 -26.10 86.02
CA ARG A 344 69.75 -26.50 87.44
C ARG A 344 70.57 -27.78 87.64
N LEU A 345 70.49 -28.73 86.72
CA LEU A 345 71.25 -29.99 86.78
C LEU A 345 72.74 -29.82 86.42
N GLN A 346 73.12 -28.74 85.77
CA GLN A 346 74.51 -28.44 85.38
C GLN A 346 75.31 -27.65 86.44
N ARG A 347 74.69 -27.24 87.55
CA ARG A 347 75.36 -26.67 88.73
C ARG A 347 75.48 -27.73 89.81
#